data_AF-A0A7J0H7A1-F1
#
_entry.id   AF-A0A7J0H7A1-F1
#
_cell.length_a   1.000
_cell.length_b   1.000
_cell.length_c   1.000
_cell.angle_alpha   90.00
_cell.angle_beta   90.00
_cell.angle_gamma   90.00
#
_symmetry.space_group_name_H-M   'P 1'
#
loop_
_entity.id
_entity.type
_entity.pdbx_description
1 polymer ?
#
loop_
_entity_poly.entity_id
_entity_poly.type
_entity_poly.pdbx_seq_one_letter_code
_entity_poly.pdbx_strand_id
1 'polypeptide(L)'
;MQKPRVVLKFIWMEKNIGLALDQTIPGHGTIPLSPYYFWPRKDAWEELKVLLESKPWISQKQMIILLNQATDIINLWQLSGGDLS
;
A
#
# COMPACT_ATOMS: atom_id res chain seq x y z
N MET A 1 11.83 -2.90 -23.06
CA MET A 1 10.45 -2.66 -22.57
C MET A 1 10.52 -2.11 -21.16
N GLN A 2 9.91 -0.95 -20.88
CA GLN A 2 9.91 -0.39 -19.53
C GLN A 2 8.97 -1.22 -18.64
N LYS A 3 9.42 -1.60 -17.45
CA LYS A 3 8.61 -2.40 -16.51
C LYS A 3 7.56 -1.51 -15.84
N PRO A 4 6.30 -1.96 -15.71
CA PRO A 4 5.30 -1.25 -14.93
C PRO A 4 5.77 -1.13 -13.48
N ARG A 5 5.65 0.07 -12.90
CA ARG A 5 6.01 0.32 -11.50
C ARG A 5 4.76 0.25 -10.65
N VAL A 6 4.88 -0.30 -9.45
CA VAL A 6 3.80 -0.30 -8.47
C VAL A 6 4.15 0.72 -7.39
N VAL A 7 3.18 1.55 -7.05
CA VAL A 7 3.33 2.67 -6.11
C VAL A 7 2.34 2.48 -4.96
N LEU A 8 2.84 2.56 -3.73
CA LEU A 8 2.01 2.58 -2.53
C LEU A 8 1.42 3.98 -2.33
N LYS A 9 0.11 4.05 -2.12
CA LYS A 9 -0.63 5.26 -1.78
C LYS A 9 -1.29 5.09 -0.42
N PHE A 10 -1.44 6.20 0.30
CA PHE A 10 -2.14 6.19 1.57
C PHE A 10 -2.98 7.45 1.79
N ILE A 11 -3.96 7.34 2.68
CA ILE A 11 -4.78 8.44 3.18
C ILE A 11 -4.67 8.44 4.69
N TRP A 12 -4.13 9.52 5.25
CA TRP A 12 -3.95 9.70 6.68
C TRP A 12 -5.19 10.38 7.28
N MET A 13 -5.81 9.77 8.28
CA MET A 13 -6.89 10.38 9.06
C MET A 13 -6.63 10.20 10.55
N GLU A 14 -7.36 10.96 11.37
CA GLU A 14 -7.20 10.93 12.84
C GLU A 14 -7.38 9.53 13.43
N LYS A 15 -8.40 8.79 13.00
CA LYS A 15 -8.78 7.50 13.59
C LYS A 15 -8.52 6.30 12.70
N ASN A 16 -8.13 6.52 11.44
CA ASN A 16 -7.84 5.43 10.51
C ASN A 16 -6.77 5.85 9.50
N ILE A 17 -6.11 4.87 8.90
CA ILE A 17 -5.23 5.06 7.74
C ILE A 17 -5.69 4.15 6.60
N GLY A 18 -5.87 4.72 5.42
CA GLY A 18 -6.20 3.98 4.21
C GLY A 18 -4.92 3.66 3.42
N LEU A 19 -4.75 2.42 2.94
CA LEU A 19 -3.63 2.02 2.07
C LEU A 19 -4.14 1.48 0.73
N ALA A 20 -3.49 1.84 -0.38
CA ALA A 20 -3.82 1.39 -1.73
C ALA A 20 -2.58 1.23 -2.60
N LEU A 21 -2.71 0.51 -3.73
CA LEU A 21 -1.65 0.34 -4.72
C LEU A 21 -2.10 0.86 -6.08
N ASP A 22 -1.17 1.53 -6.77
CA ASP A 22 -1.34 1.99 -8.13
C ASP A 22 -0.25 1.41 -9.03
N GLN A 23 -0.60 1.14 -10.30
CA GLN A 23 0.34 0.77 -11.34
C GLN A 23 0.63 1.98 -12.22
N THR A 24 1.89 2.38 -12.29
CA THR A 24 2.36 3.37 -13.26
C THR A 24 2.94 2.67 -14.47
N ILE A 25 2.30 2.87 -15.62
CA ILE A 25 2.70 2.33 -16.92
C ILE A 25 3.19 3.48 -17.79
N PRO A 26 4.45 3.45 -18.25
CA PRO A 26 4.98 4.48 -19.15
C PRO A 26 4.11 4.62 -20.42
N GLY A 27 3.68 5.85 -20.70
CA GLY A 27 2.79 6.18 -21.83
C GLY A 27 1.30 5.93 -21.58
N HIS A 28 0.91 5.27 -20.49
CA HIS A 28 -0.51 4.98 -20.17
C HIS A 28 -0.95 5.60 -18.83
N GLY A 29 -0.05 6.31 -18.15
CA GLY A 29 -0.35 7.00 -16.88
C GLY A 29 -0.39 6.04 -15.69
N THR A 30 -1.27 6.35 -14.74
CA THR A 30 -1.41 5.62 -13.48
C THR A 30 -2.78 4.97 -13.42
N ILE A 31 -2.81 3.66 -13.19
CA ILE A 31 -4.01 2.83 -13.10
C ILE A 31 -4.12 2.29 -11.68
N PRO A 32 -5.25 2.49 -10.97
CA PRO A 32 -5.42 1.95 -9.63
C PRO A 32 -5.43 0.42 -9.66
N LEU A 33 -4.59 -0.22 -8.84
CA LEU A 33 -4.54 -1.69 -8.69
C LEU A 33 -5.44 -2.19 -7.57
N SER A 34 -5.65 -1.37 -6.53
CA SER A 34 -6.48 -1.74 -5.39
C SER A 34 -7.34 -0.57 -4.93
N PRO A 35 -8.49 -0.84 -4.29
CA PRO A 35 -9.16 0.16 -3.47
C PRO A 35 -8.29 0.53 -2.24
N TYR A 36 -8.73 1.54 -1.50
CA TYR A 36 -8.17 1.86 -0.19
C TYR A 36 -8.70 0.90 0.88
N TYR A 37 -7.78 0.19 1.55
CA TYR A 37 -8.07 -0.63 2.72
C TYR A 37 -7.78 0.17 3.99
N PHE A 38 -8.76 0.26 4.89
CA PHE A 38 -8.68 1.12 6.08
C PHE A 38 -8.30 0.36 7.34
N TRP A 39 -7.12 0.66 7.88
CA TRP A 39 -6.62 0.23 9.19
C TRP A 39 -7.04 1.22 10.29
N PRO A 40 -7.40 0.78 11.52
CA PRO A 40 -7.39 -0.59 12.03
C PRO A 40 -8.72 -1.36 11.82
N ARG A 41 -9.69 -0.78 11.08
CA ARG A 41 -11.02 -1.41 10.88
C ARG A 41 -10.94 -2.72 10.11
N LYS A 42 -9.99 -2.82 9.19
CA LYS A 42 -9.66 -4.00 8.39
C LYS A 42 -8.14 -4.15 8.35
N ASP A 43 -7.67 -5.38 8.24
CA ASP A 43 -6.25 -5.66 8.04
C ASP A 43 -5.81 -5.21 6.63
N ALA A 44 -5.45 -3.93 6.53
CA ALA A 44 -5.03 -3.32 5.28
C ALA A 44 -3.74 -3.95 4.74
N TRP A 45 -2.85 -4.41 5.62
CA TRP A 45 -1.57 -5.00 5.22
C TRP A 45 -1.77 -6.38 4.59
N GLU A 46 -2.60 -7.24 5.22
CA GLU A 46 -2.89 -8.57 4.67
C GLU A 46 -3.63 -8.47 3.33
N GLU A 47 -4.58 -7.54 3.19
CA GLU A 47 -5.28 -7.31 1.92
C GLU A 47 -4.33 -6.88 0.79
N LEU A 48 -3.34 -6.03 1.09
CA LEU A 48 -2.31 -5.66 0.13
C LEU A 48 -1.43 -6.86 -0.25
N LYS A 49 -1.03 -7.67 0.73
CA LYS A 49 -0.22 -8.88 0.50
C LYS A 49 -0.94 -9.88 -0.40
N VAL A 50 -2.19 -10.23 -0.09
CA VAL A 50 -3.01 -11.14 -0.91
C VAL A 50 -3.17 -10.59 -2.33
N LEU A 51 -3.38 -9.29 -2.48
CA LEU A 51 -3.49 -8.66 -3.80
C LEU A 51 -2.18 -8.75 -4.58
N LEU A 52 -1.03 -8.50 -3.96
CA LEU A 52 0.29 -8.62 -4.60
C LEU A 52 0.61 -10.07 -4.98
N GLU A 53 0.31 -11.04 -4.10
CA GLU A 53 0.47 -12.47 -4.35
C GLU A 53 -0.38 -12.96 -5.53
N SER A 54 -1.56 -12.37 -5.73
CA SER A 54 -2.44 -12.69 -6.87
C SER A 54 -1.90 -12.22 -8.25
N LYS A 55 -0.81 -11.45 -8.29
CA LYS A 55 -0.29 -10.79 -9.51
C LYS A 55 1.09 -11.35 -9.88
N PRO A 56 1.18 -12.40 -10.72
CA PRO A 56 2.44 -13.11 -11.00
C PRO A 56 3.50 -12.25 -11.73
N TRP A 57 3.11 -11.11 -12.29
CA TRP A 57 4.03 -10.16 -12.92
C TRP A 57 4.78 -9.27 -11.92
N ILE A 58 4.34 -9.24 -10.64
CA ILE A 58 5.03 -8.54 -9.55
C ILE A 58 6.08 -9.48 -8.97
N SER A 59 7.34 -9.06 -8.99
CA SER A 59 8.41 -9.85 -8.39
C SER A 59 8.31 -9.89 -6.86
N GLN A 60 8.73 -11.00 -6.24
CA GLN A 60 8.76 -11.13 -4.78
C GLN A 60 9.56 -10.01 -4.09
N LYS A 61 10.69 -9.58 -4.68
CA LYS A 61 11.47 -8.45 -4.17
C LYS A 61 10.66 -7.15 -4.12
N GLN A 62 9.89 -6.87 -5.17
CA GLN A 62 9.04 -5.67 -5.23
C GLN A 62 7.90 -5.76 -4.22
N MET A 63 7.28 -6.93 -4.06
CA MET A 63 6.27 -7.18 -3.04
C MET A 63 6.81 -6.90 -1.63
N ILE A 64 7.98 -7.44 -1.28
CA ILE A 64 8.62 -7.22 0.03
C ILE A 64 8.88 -5.74 0.28
N ILE A 65 9.39 -5.00 -0.71
CA ILE A 65 9.65 -3.55 -0.57
C ILE A 65 8.34 -2.79 -0.27
N LEU A 66 7.26 -3.08 -1.02
CA LEU A 66 5.97 -2.40 -0.82
C LEU A 66 5.34 -2.74 0.53
N LEU A 67 5.42 -4.00 0.96
CA LEU A 67 4.89 -4.45 2.25
C LEU A 67 5.67 -3.85 3.41
N ASN A 68 7.00 -3.74 3.32
CA ASN A 68 7.81 -3.06 4.33
C ASN A 68 7.46 -1.57 4.42
N GLN A 69 7.29 -0.89 3.28
CA GLN A 69 6.86 0.51 3.27
C GLN A 69 5.45 0.69 3.88
N ALA A 70 4.53 -0.24 3.61
CA ALA A 70 3.21 -0.23 4.24
C ALA A 70 3.30 -0.42 5.77
N THR A 71 4.15 -1.34 6.23
CA THR A 71 4.43 -1.55 7.65
C THR A 71 4.98 -0.29 8.31
N ASP A 72 5.97 0.36 7.69
CA ASP A 72 6.57 1.59 8.21
C ASP A 72 5.53 2.70 8.34
N ILE A 73 4.66 2.87 7.34
CA ILE A 73 3.58 3.87 7.35
C ILE A 73 2.54 3.58 8.44
N ILE A 74 2.13 2.32 8.62
CA ILE A 74 1.20 1.93 9.70
C ILE A 74 1.83 2.21 11.07
N ASN A 75 3.09 1.86 11.26
CA ASN A 75 3.80 2.10 12.52
C ASN A 75 3.89 3.61 12.82
N LEU A 76 4.25 4.43 11.82
CA LEU A 76 4.28 5.89 11.96
C LEU A 76 2.90 6.45 12.34
N TRP A 77 1.83 5.95 11.73
CA TRP A 77 0.47 6.36 12.06
C TRP A 77 0.08 5.97 13.50
N GLN A 78 0.42 4.76 13.93
CA GLN A 78 0.18 4.31 15.30
C GLN A 78 0.92 5.14 16.35
N LEU A 79 2.18 5.49 16.09
CA LEU A 79 2.96 6.37 16.96
C LEU A 79 2.32 7.76 17.05
N SER A 80 1.91 8.34 15.90
CA SER A 80 1.27 9.65 15.88
C SER A 80 -0.09 9.70 16.60
N GLY A 81 -0.82 8.57 16.60
CA GLY A 81 -2.09 8.46 17.32
C GLY A 81 -1.92 8.30 18.84
N GLY A 82 -0.72 7.91 19.30
CA GLY A 82 -0.35 7.85 20.71
C GLY A 82 0.14 9.19 21.28
N ASP A 83 0.72 10.05 20.44
CA ASP A 83 1.22 11.39 20.82
C ASP A 83 0.13 12.47 20.92
N LEU A 84 -1.13 12.13 20.65
CA LEU A 84 -2.29 13.01 20.85
C LEU A 84 -2.94 12.82 22.24
N SER A 85 -2.21 12.23 23.20
CA SER A 85 -2.66 12.05 24.59
C SER A 85 -2.23 13.18 25.53
#